data_AF-A0A9E1S483-F1
#
_entry.id   AF-A0A9E1S483-F1
#
_cell.length_a   1.000
_cell.length_b   1.000
_cell.length_c   1.000
_cell.angle_alpha   90.00
_cell.angle_beta   90.00
_cell.angle_gamma   90.00
#
_symmetry.space_group_name_H-M   'P 1'
#
loop_
_entity.id
_entity.type
_entity.pdbx_description
1 polymer ?
#
loop_
_entity_poly.entity_id
_entity_poly.type
_entity_poly.pdbx_seq_one_letter_code
_entity_poly.pdbx_strand_id
1 'polypeptide(L)'
;MVVLLGIFACSTAIDAVSAIYSGFVIMMLWNWFIFTTFHIQTIGFLQAMGLGVVVAFLTSKYIPDPEDFFDSVTGRIFYAFAAPTSALVIGGIIHALM
;
A
#
# COMPACT_ATOMS: atom_id res chain seq x y z
N MET A 1 -13.34 -26.52 -11.00
CA MET A 1 -12.05 -25.95 -11.47
C MET A 1 -12.17 -24.51 -11.96
N VAL A 2 -13.10 -24.18 -12.88
CA VAL A 2 -13.27 -22.80 -13.39
C VAL A 2 -13.56 -21.77 -12.29
N VAL A 3 -14.42 -22.10 -11.33
CA VAL A 3 -14.76 -21.20 -10.20
C VAL A 3 -13.55 -20.88 -9.31
N LEU A 4 -12.69 -21.87 -9.03
CA LEU A 4 -11.49 -21.68 -8.21
C LEU A 4 -10.44 -20.81 -8.91
N LEU A 5 -10.28 -20.97 -10.23
CA LEU A 5 -9.41 -20.10 -11.03
C LEU A 5 -9.90 -18.65 -11.04
N GLY A 6 -11.21 -18.44 -11.12
CA GLY A 6 -11.82 -17.11 -11.04
C GLY A 6 -11.56 -16.41 -9.70
N ILE A 7 -11.70 -17.14 -8.59
CA ILE A 7 -11.45 -16.58 -7.25
C ILE A 7 -9.96 -16.23 -7.07
N PHE A 8 -9.05 -17.10 -7.50
CA PHE A 8 -7.61 -16.84 -7.42
C PHE A 8 -7.22 -15.60 -8.23
N ALA A 9 -7.68 -15.50 -9.49
CA ALA A 9 -7.41 -14.34 -10.34
C ALA A 9 -7.96 -13.04 -9.74
N CYS A 10 -9.14 -13.07 -9.14
CA CYS A 10 -9.75 -11.92 -8.48
C CYS A 10 -8.93 -11.46 -7.25
N SER A 11 -8.50 -12.39 -6.39
CA SER A 11 -7.66 -12.09 -5.23
C SER A 11 -6.34 -11.44 -5.66
N THR A 12 -5.65 -12.01 -6.65
CA THR A 12 -4.37 -11.47 -7.13
C THR A 12 -4.54 -10.09 -7.78
N ALA A 13 -5.65 -9.84 -8.47
CA ALA A 13 -5.92 -8.53 -9.03
C ALA A 13 -6.07 -7.45 -7.94
N ILE A 14 -6.77 -7.75 -6.84
CA ILE A 14 -6.91 -6.84 -5.70
C ILE A 14 -5.54 -6.53 -5.07
N ASP A 15 -4.71 -7.55 -4.87
CA ASP A 15 -3.38 -7.38 -4.29
C ASP A 15 -2.49 -6.53 -5.20
N ALA A 16 -2.56 -6.73 -6.52
CA ALA A 16 -1.82 -5.91 -7.49
C ALA A 16 -2.24 -4.43 -7.45
N VAL A 17 -3.55 -4.15 -7.42
CA VAL A 17 -4.05 -2.77 -7.36
C VAL A 17 -3.67 -2.09 -6.03
N SER A 18 -3.77 -2.81 -4.91
CA SER A 18 -3.36 -2.26 -3.61
C SER A 18 -1.85 -1.97 -3.54
N ALA A 19 -1.02 -2.83 -4.12
CA ALA A 19 0.43 -2.61 -4.19
C ALA A 19 0.78 -1.36 -5.02
N ILE A 20 0.11 -1.18 -6.17
CA ILE A 20 0.26 0.02 -7.03
C ILE A 20 -0.11 1.29 -6.25
N TYR A 21 -1.23 1.26 -5.54
CA TYR A 21 -1.69 2.40 -4.73
C TYR A 21 -0.71 2.72 -3.59
N SER A 22 -0.22 1.70 -2.90
CA SER A 22 0.80 1.85 -1.84
C SER A 22 2.09 2.46 -2.39
N GLY A 23 2.57 2.02 -3.55
CA GLY A 23 3.74 2.60 -4.22
C GLY A 23 3.56 4.08 -4.56
N PHE A 24 2.37 4.49 -5.00
CA PHE A 24 2.04 5.90 -5.23
C PHE A 24 2.09 6.71 -3.93
N VAL A 25 1.52 6.20 -2.84
CA VAL A 25 1.56 6.86 -1.52
C VAL A 25 3.00 7.01 -1.02
N ILE A 26 3.83 5.97 -1.12
CA ILE A 26 5.24 6.01 -0.76
C ILE A 26 5.98 7.10 -1.56
N MET A 27 5.75 7.18 -2.87
CA MET A 27 6.34 8.22 -3.72
C MET A 27 5.97 9.63 -3.23
N MET A 28 4.69 9.85 -2.90
CA MET A 28 4.18 11.13 -2.45
C MET A 28 4.78 11.53 -1.10
N LEU A 29 4.76 10.62 -0.12
CA LEU A 29 5.35 10.83 1.19
C LEU A 29 6.86 11.07 1.12
N TRP A 30 7.57 10.35 0.25
CA TRP A 30 9.00 10.56 0.03
C TRP A 30 9.30 11.97 -0.48
N ASN A 31 8.54 12.42 -1.49
CA ASN A 31 8.72 13.74 -2.07
C ASN A 31 8.33 14.85 -1.08
N TRP A 32 7.35 14.61 -0.22
CA TRP A 32 6.96 15.58 0.80
C TRP A 32 7.98 15.71 1.92
N PHE A 33 8.44 14.59 2.49
CA PHE A 33 9.25 14.63 3.71
C PHE A 33 10.73 14.44 3.45
N ILE A 34 11.09 13.41 2.68
CA ILE A 34 12.49 13.01 2.55
C ILE A 34 13.25 13.95 1.61
N PHE A 35 12.68 14.26 0.43
CA PHE A 35 13.28 15.25 -0.49
C PHE A 35 13.40 16.63 0.18
N THR A 36 12.32 17.14 0.77
CA THR A 36 12.29 18.48 1.36
C THR A 36 13.26 18.62 2.53
N THR A 37 13.36 17.62 3.41
CA THR A 37 14.16 17.69 4.64
C THR A 37 15.63 17.37 4.42
N PHE A 38 15.93 16.36 3.60
CA PHE A 38 17.31 15.87 3.41
C PHE A 38 17.93 16.34 2.09
N HIS A 39 17.18 17.08 1.26
CA HIS A 39 17.62 17.57 -0.05
C HIS A 39 18.16 16.47 -0.99
N ILE A 40 17.62 15.25 -0.85
CA ILE A 40 17.98 14.10 -1.70
C ILE A 40 17.03 13.94 -2.87
N GLN A 41 17.47 13.34 -3.98
CA GLN A 41 16.67 13.24 -5.21
C GLN A 41 15.26 12.64 -4.99
N THR A 42 14.29 13.19 -5.72
CA THR A 42 12.93 12.65 -5.81
C THR A 42 12.96 11.25 -6.41
N ILE A 43 12.10 10.37 -5.92
CA ILE A 43 11.99 9.01 -6.46
C ILE A 43 10.89 8.92 -7.51
N GLY A 44 11.16 8.15 -8.57
CA GLY A 44 10.15 7.80 -9.55
C GLY A 44 9.19 6.72 -9.05
N PHE A 45 8.04 6.57 -9.71
CA PHE A 45 7.03 5.58 -9.34
C PHE A 45 7.57 4.13 -9.25
N LEU A 46 8.40 3.72 -10.22
CA LEU A 46 9.01 2.38 -10.21
C LEU A 46 9.97 2.16 -9.03
N GLN A 47 10.70 3.20 -8.62
CA GLN A 47 11.59 3.14 -7.45
C GLN A 47 10.78 3.05 -6.15
N ALA A 48 9.69 3.81 -6.05
CA ALA A 48 8.77 3.76 -4.90
C ALA A 48 8.10 2.39 -4.77
N MET A 49 7.72 1.77 -5.89
CA MET A 49 7.22 0.39 -5.92
C MET A 49 8.28 -0.59 -5.39
N GLY A 50 9.52 -0.49 -5.88
CA GLY A 50 10.63 -1.33 -5.41
C GLY A 50 10.89 -1.16 -3.91
N LEU A 51 10.88 0.08 -3.42
CA LEU A 51 10.99 0.39 -1.99
C LEU A 51 9.85 -0.24 -1.19
N GLY A 52 8.61 -0.13 -1.68
CA GLY A 52 7.43 -0.72 -1.04
C GLY A 52 7.54 -2.24 -0.90
N VAL A 53 8.09 -2.93 -1.90
CA VAL A 53 8.36 -4.36 -1.82
C VAL A 53 9.38 -4.67 -0.73
N VAL A 54 10.51 -3.94 -0.70
CA VAL A 54 11.54 -4.12 0.34
C VAL A 54 10.97 -3.90 1.74
N VAL A 55 10.22 -2.82 1.95
CA VAL A 55 9.56 -2.52 3.22
C VAL A 55 8.57 -3.62 3.61
N ALA A 56 7.79 -4.13 2.65
CA ALA A 56 6.85 -5.22 2.90
C ALA A 56 7.53 -6.54 3.30
N PHE A 57 8.76 -6.80 2.84
CA PHE A 57 9.56 -7.93 3.30
C PHE A 57 10.16 -7.73 4.69
N LEU A 58 10.39 -6.48 5.08
CA LEU A 58 10.93 -6.13 6.40
C LEU A 58 9.85 -5.92 7.47
N THR A 59 8.59 -5.76 7.07
CA THR A 59 7.46 -5.46 7.95
C THR A 59 6.66 -6.72 8.25
N SER A 60 6.45 -7.02 9.54
CA SER A 60 5.58 -8.13 9.96
C SER A 60 4.15 -7.93 9.47
N LYS A 61 3.57 -8.96 8.84
CA LYS A 61 2.19 -8.94 8.35
C LYS A 61 1.27 -9.58 9.39
N TYR A 62 0.17 -8.90 9.72
CA TYR A 62 -0.92 -9.50 10.47
C TYR A 62 -1.59 -10.59 9.63
N ILE A 63 -1.67 -11.81 10.17
CA ILE A 63 -2.34 -12.95 9.54
C ILE A 63 -3.72 -13.08 10.21
N PRO A 64 -4.82 -12.67 9.55
CA PRO A 64 -6.17 -12.87 10.08
C PRO A 64 -6.56 -14.35 10.02
N ASP A 65 -7.38 -14.80 10.98
CA ASP A 65 -7.88 -16.17 11.05
C ASP A 65 -8.82 -16.51 9.86
N PRO A 66 -8.77 -17.76 9.34
CA PRO A 66 -9.40 -18.14 8.08
C PRO A 66 -10.92 -18.35 8.11
N GLU A 67 -11.59 -18.26 9.26
CA GLU A 67 -13.03 -18.54 9.39
C GLU A 67 -13.94 -17.44 8.78
N ASP A 68 -13.42 -16.26 8.46
CA ASP A 68 -14.18 -15.12 7.90
C ASP A 68 -14.03 -14.98 6.37
N PHE A 69 -14.06 -16.06 5.59
CA PHE A 69 -13.71 -16.01 4.16
C PHE A 69 -14.64 -15.11 3.30
N PHE A 70 -15.88 -14.87 3.73
CA PHE A 70 -16.83 -13.96 3.05
C PHE A 70 -16.89 -12.54 3.65
N ASP A 71 -16.46 -12.33 4.91
CA ASP A 71 -16.29 -11.00 5.50
C ASP A 71 -14.87 -10.42 5.30
N SER A 72 -13.90 -11.26 4.94
CA SER A 72 -12.48 -10.89 4.82
C SER A 72 -12.10 -10.19 3.53
N VAL A 73 -12.77 -10.41 2.40
CA VAL A 73 -12.36 -9.77 1.12
C VAL A 73 -12.62 -8.27 1.16
N THR A 74 -13.81 -7.86 1.58
CA THR A 74 -14.15 -6.44 1.77
C THR A 74 -13.30 -5.80 2.86
N GLY A 75 -13.10 -6.49 3.98
CA GLY A 75 -12.21 -6.03 5.06
C GLY A 75 -10.75 -5.88 4.61
N ARG A 76 -10.25 -6.80 3.79
CA ARG A 76 -8.88 -6.77 3.27
C ARG A 76 -8.69 -5.65 2.26
N ILE A 77 -9.65 -5.44 1.35
CA ILE A 77 -9.67 -4.28 0.45
C ILE A 77 -9.66 -3.00 1.29
N PHE A 78 -10.60 -2.88 2.22
CA PHE A 78 -10.73 -1.69 3.05
C PHE A 78 -9.44 -1.40 3.82
N TYR A 79 -8.83 -2.39 4.47
CA TYR A 79 -7.57 -2.23 5.18
C TYR A 79 -6.41 -1.86 4.26
N ALA A 80 -6.31 -2.52 3.10
CA ALA A 80 -5.24 -2.30 2.13
C ALA A 80 -5.26 -0.90 1.51
N PHE A 81 -6.42 -0.24 1.44
CA PHE A 81 -6.53 1.16 1.01
C PHE A 81 -6.51 2.12 2.21
N ALA A 82 -7.22 1.83 3.30
CA ALA A 82 -7.34 2.71 4.45
C ALA A 82 -6.00 3.00 5.13
N ALA A 83 -5.12 1.99 5.25
CA ALA A 83 -3.80 2.19 5.83
C ALA A 83 -2.95 3.20 5.01
N PRO A 84 -2.70 3.00 3.70
CA PRO A 84 -1.96 3.97 2.90
C PRO A 84 -2.70 5.32 2.77
N THR A 85 -4.03 5.34 2.66
CA THR A 85 -4.78 6.61 2.63
C THR A 85 -4.64 7.39 3.94
N SER A 86 -4.73 6.74 5.10
CA SER A 86 -4.56 7.41 6.40
C SER A 86 -3.13 7.96 6.55
N ALA A 87 -2.12 7.21 6.13
CA ALA A 87 -0.74 7.69 6.08
C ALA A 87 -0.60 8.93 5.19
N LEU A 88 -1.27 8.94 4.02
CA LEU A 88 -1.26 10.08 3.11
C LEU A 88 -1.98 11.30 3.71
N VAL A 89 -3.13 11.13 4.36
CA VAL A 89 -3.87 12.23 5.01
C VAL A 89 -3.04 12.84 6.13
N ILE A 90 -2.48 12.01 7.02
CA ILE A 90 -1.62 12.47 8.12
C ILE A 90 -0.39 13.17 7.53
N GLY A 91 0.24 12.58 6.52
CA GLY A 91 1.37 13.18 5.82
C GLY A 91 1.03 14.53 5.19
N GLY A 92 -0.13 14.66 4.56
CA GLY A 92 -0.59 15.90 3.95
C GLY A 92 -0.84 17.00 4.97
N ILE A 93 -1.41 16.65 6.13
CA ILE A 93 -1.61 17.60 7.24
C ILE A 93 -0.27 18.13 7.74
N ILE A 94 0.71 17.25 7.99
CA ILE A 94 2.03 17.66 8.46
C ILE A 94 2.75 18.49 7.39
N HIS A 95 2.65 18.10 6.12
CA HIS A 95 3.24 18.84 5.01
C HIS A 95 2.67 20.26 4.88
N ALA A 96 1.39 20.47 5.21
CA ALA A 96 0.78 21.79 5.20
C ALA A 96 1.20 22.68 6.38
N LEU A 97 1.73 22.10 7.46
CA LEU A 97 2.14 22.81 8.68
C LEU A 97 3.62 23.20 8.69
N MET A 98 4.44 22.64 7.80
CA MET A 98 5.87 22.96 7.64
C MET A 98 6.09 23.97 6.52
#